data_AF-A0A956ZCE8-F1
#
_entry.id   AF-A0A956ZCE8-F1
#
_cell.length_a   1.000
_cell.length_b   1.000
_cell.length_c   1.000
_cell.angle_alpha   90.00
_cell.angle_beta   90.00
_cell.angle_gamma   90.00
#
_symmetry.space_group_name_H-M   'P 1'
#
loop_
_entity.id
_entity.type
_entity.pdbx_description
1 polymer ?
#
loop_
_entity_poly.entity_id
_entity_poly.type
_entity_poly.pdbx_seq_one_letter_code
_entity_poly.pdbx_strand_id
1 'polypeptide(L)'
;MNELHEAYKILELPPGSDMAAVKRKYRLLSTVWHPDRMASEDFRKQAEDKLKTINNARDVLKKHFETDHRESHCDCQEQDPELYRKKEQEAKERFHREQEERRRATQAEERQTRARDEARRKKREREEEEKRSAAEKADWQQASSDQVDAATEQANRLEAHESFLKYTKVSVCVFIATGVILSINLSLANWRAESLKDYKPWEYDQYYELSDKLSKDKSDYLEKHINKKLRSYANEFHPPYDETFRKLQQRFFYPPKPKPKPRPVVVEPQPTLQDRRDIGALEGHYSTRLSLLASKRELKDMLTNLKSAMNKASSDQVYNYLKTIYDDTNRLYSANQARIEYLDKSIAEKERRIVNSLGRKYLPSRQQTAKARPFVISTQAAYNNARNSYPELFR
;
A
#
# COMPACT_ATOMS: atom_id res chain seq x y z
N MET A 1 50.04 35.04 -46.49
CA MET A 1 50.53 35.18 -45.10
C MET A 1 52.03 34.98 -45.13
N ASN A 2 52.79 35.70 -44.30
CA ASN A 2 54.24 35.57 -44.23
C ASN A 2 54.62 34.15 -43.72
N GLU A 3 55.66 33.53 -44.30
CA GLU A 3 56.16 32.21 -43.90
C GLU A 3 56.52 32.16 -42.40
N LEU A 4 57.01 33.29 -41.87
CA LEU A 4 57.29 33.47 -40.43
C LEU A 4 56.02 33.38 -39.57
N HIS A 5 54.92 34.00 -40.00
CA HIS A 5 53.66 33.98 -39.26
C HIS A 5 53.02 32.59 -39.27
N GLU A 6 53.19 31.85 -40.37
CA GLU A 6 52.75 30.46 -40.45
C GLU A 6 53.56 29.56 -39.51
N ALA A 7 54.88 29.77 -39.43
CA ALA A 7 55.74 29.07 -38.49
C ALA A 7 55.39 29.37 -37.01
N TYR A 8 55.10 30.63 -36.67
CA TYR A 8 54.59 31.00 -35.33
C TYR A 8 53.25 30.33 -35.02
N LYS A 9 52.34 30.27 -36.00
CA LYS A 9 51.03 29.61 -35.85
C LYS A 9 51.16 28.10 -35.63
N ILE A 10 52.07 27.42 -36.34
CA ILE A 10 52.35 25.99 -36.15
C ILE A 10 52.86 25.71 -34.73
N LEU A 11 53.66 26.62 -34.17
CA LEU A 11 54.17 26.52 -32.80
C LEU A 11 53.21 27.06 -31.73
N GLU A 12 52.01 27.48 -32.13
CA GLU A 12 50.99 28.09 -31.26
C GLU A 12 51.53 29.30 -30.47
N LEU A 13 52.36 30.11 -31.12
CA LEU A 13 52.94 31.33 -30.56
C LEU A 13 52.41 32.55 -31.32
N PRO A 14 52.23 33.70 -30.64
CA PRO A 14 51.96 34.95 -31.33
C PRO A 14 53.17 35.38 -32.17
N PRO A 15 52.96 35.99 -33.36
CA PRO A 15 54.05 36.58 -34.13
C PRO A 15 54.82 37.59 -33.28
N GLY A 16 56.15 37.61 -33.44
CA GLY A 16 57.05 38.47 -32.66
C GLY A 16 57.47 37.89 -31.31
N SER A 17 57.13 36.64 -31.01
CA SER A 17 57.62 35.94 -29.82
C SER A 17 59.14 35.73 -29.89
N ASP A 18 59.84 36.02 -28.78
CA ASP A 18 61.29 35.82 -28.69
C ASP A 18 61.71 34.36 -28.92
N MET A 19 62.94 34.17 -29.42
CA MET A 19 63.53 32.87 -29.72
C MET A 19 63.60 31.95 -28.48
N ALA A 20 63.68 32.50 -27.26
CA ALA A 20 63.57 31.71 -26.05
C ALA A 20 62.17 31.06 -25.90
N ALA A 21 61.11 31.77 -26.25
CA ALA A 21 59.74 31.24 -26.24
C ALA A 21 59.55 30.17 -27.32
N VAL A 22 60.09 30.38 -28.51
CA VAL A 22 60.14 29.38 -29.61
C VAL A 22 60.81 28.09 -29.15
N LYS A 23 62.00 28.17 -28.53
CA LYS A 23 62.71 27.00 -27.99
C LYS A 23 61.92 26.27 -26.91
N ARG A 24 61.25 26.99 -26.00
CA ARG A 24 60.41 26.39 -24.96
C ARG A 24 59.22 25.63 -25.54
N LYS A 25 58.46 26.26 -26.44
CA LYS A 25 57.30 25.63 -27.08
C LYS A 25 57.69 24.45 -27.95
N TYR A 26 58.79 24.57 -28.69
CA TYR A 26 59.36 23.46 -29.45
C TYR A 26 59.61 22.22 -28.57
N ARG A 27 60.30 22.38 -27.42
CA ARG A 27 60.57 21.27 -26.50
C ARG A 27 59.29 20.60 -25.98
N LEU A 28 58.25 21.39 -25.70
CA LEU A 28 56.96 20.88 -25.27
C LEU A 28 56.28 20.07 -26.38
N LEU A 29 56.18 20.65 -27.58
CA LEU A 29 55.54 20.01 -28.73
C LEU A 29 56.30 18.78 -29.21
N SER A 30 57.64 18.80 -29.21
CA SER A 30 58.46 17.63 -29.55
C SER A 30 58.29 16.50 -28.55
N THR A 31 58.05 16.82 -27.28
CA THR A 31 57.76 15.83 -26.25
C THR A 31 56.36 15.24 -26.44
N VAL A 32 55.36 16.06 -26.80
CA VAL A 32 53.98 15.61 -27.04
C VAL A 32 53.89 14.74 -28.30
N TRP A 33 54.54 15.14 -29.38
CA TRP A 33 54.49 14.49 -30.70
C TRP A 33 55.66 13.53 -30.95
N HIS A 34 56.30 13.02 -29.89
CA HIS A 34 57.39 12.06 -30.05
C HIS A 34 56.84 10.69 -30.49
N PRO A 35 57.32 10.09 -31.60
CA PRO A 35 56.75 8.86 -32.15
C PRO A 35 56.81 7.68 -31.18
N ASP A 36 57.85 7.63 -30.34
CA ASP A 36 58.04 6.60 -29.30
C ASP A 36 56.98 6.63 -28.19
N ARG A 37 56.20 7.72 -28.08
CA ARG A 37 55.12 7.83 -27.09
C ARG A 37 53.77 7.35 -27.63
N MET A 38 53.69 7.01 -28.91
CA MET A 38 52.45 6.58 -29.55
C MET A 38 52.36 5.06 -29.55
N ALA A 39 51.29 4.52 -28.95
CA ALA A 39 51.10 3.07 -28.80
C ALA A 39 50.65 2.35 -30.09
N SER A 40 50.17 3.09 -31.10
CA SER A 40 49.66 2.53 -32.35
C SER A 40 50.38 3.13 -33.55
N GLU A 41 50.61 2.28 -34.56
CA GLU A 41 51.36 2.58 -35.77
C GLU A 41 50.76 3.74 -36.58
N ASP A 42 49.42 3.85 -36.62
CA ASP A 42 48.75 4.95 -37.32
C ASP A 42 48.97 6.30 -36.64
N PHE A 43 48.98 6.32 -35.30
CA PHE A 43 49.29 7.51 -34.53
C PHE A 43 50.77 7.85 -34.56
N ARG A 44 51.64 6.84 -34.68
CA ARG A 44 53.09 7.04 -34.83
C ARG A 44 53.41 7.78 -36.13
N LYS A 45 52.81 7.37 -37.25
CA LYS A 45 52.93 8.08 -38.54
C LYS A 45 52.42 9.52 -38.47
N GLN A 46 51.26 9.74 -37.87
CA GLN A 46 50.71 11.09 -37.66
C GLN A 46 51.63 11.95 -36.78
N ALA A 47 52.22 11.37 -35.74
CA ALA A 47 53.17 12.07 -34.88
C ALA A 47 54.46 12.43 -35.63
N GLU A 48 55.00 11.53 -36.45
CA GLU A 48 56.16 11.82 -37.30
C GLU A 48 55.89 12.98 -38.27
N ASP A 49 54.73 12.96 -38.94
CA ASP A 49 54.37 14.02 -39.89
C ASP A 49 54.16 15.37 -39.19
N LYS A 50 53.49 15.38 -38.03
CA LYS A 50 53.35 16.59 -37.21
C LYS A 50 54.69 17.10 -36.69
N LEU A 51 55.56 16.21 -36.23
CA LEU A 51 56.88 16.56 -35.72
C LEU A 51 57.76 17.15 -36.84
N LYS A 52 57.67 16.64 -38.08
CA LYS A 52 58.32 17.26 -39.24
C LYS A 52 57.84 18.69 -39.47
N THR A 53 56.52 18.93 -39.41
CA THR A 53 55.96 20.29 -39.53
C THR A 53 56.48 21.22 -38.43
N ILE A 54 56.53 20.73 -37.18
CA ILE A 54 57.04 21.48 -36.02
C ILE A 54 58.55 21.79 -36.16
N ASN A 55 59.35 20.82 -36.62
CA ASN A 55 60.78 21.01 -36.88
C ASN A 55 61.00 22.06 -37.98
N ASN A 56 60.26 21.97 -39.09
CA ASN A 56 60.36 22.94 -40.18
C ASN A 56 60.02 24.36 -39.71
N ALA A 57 58.94 24.53 -38.95
CA ALA A 57 58.55 25.82 -38.39
C ALA A 57 59.64 26.41 -37.48
N ARG A 58 60.26 25.58 -36.62
CA ARG A 58 61.38 26.00 -35.77
C ARG A 58 62.59 26.45 -36.62
N ASP A 59 62.92 25.70 -37.67
CA ASP A 59 64.10 25.99 -38.50
C ASP A 59 63.92 27.26 -39.33
N VAL A 60 62.71 27.49 -39.85
CA VAL A 60 62.34 28.75 -40.52
C VAL A 60 62.53 29.94 -39.57
N LEU A 61 61.98 29.88 -38.35
CA LEU A 61 62.15 30.94 -37.36
C LEU A 61 63.62 31.10 -36.96
N LYS A 62 64.33 30.00 -36.71
CA LYS A 62 65.75 30.03 -36.33
C LYS A 62 66.60 30.74 -37.39
N LYS A 63 66.43 30.40 -38.67
CA LYS A 63 67.15 31.05 -39.78
C LYS A 63 66.89 32.54 -39.80
N HIS A 64 65.62 32.94 -39.66
CA HIS A 64 65.25 34.35 -39.62
C HIS A 64 65.90 35.11 -38.46
N PHE A 65 65.94 34.53 -37.25
CA PHE A 65 66.65 35.11 -36.10
C PHE A 65 68.17 35.20 -36.29
N GLU A 66 68.76 34.37 -37.16
CA GLU A 66 70.21 34.36 -37.45
C GLU A 66 70.60 35.32 -38.58
N THR A 67 69.73 35.54 -39.58
CA THR A 67 70.07 36.32 -40.79
C THR A 67 69.51 37.74 -40.80
N ASP A 68 68.23 37.92 -40.45
CA ASP A 68 67.47 39.12 -40.85
C ASP A 68 66.68 39.78 -39.69
N HIS A 69 66.76 39.24 -38.48
CA HIS A 69 66.03 39.81 -37.35
C HIS A 69 66.62 41.15 -36.89
N ARG A 70 65.83 42.22 -36.99
CA ARG A 70 66.12 43.54 -36.41
C ARG A 70 65.08 43.91 -35.37
N GLU A 71 65.52 44.19 -34.15
CA GLU A 71 64.65 44.41 -32.98
C GLU A 71 63.62 45.54 -33.16
N SER A 72 63.91 46.52 -34.02
CA SER A 72 63.07 47.70 -34.24
C SER A 72 62.06 47.59 -35.38
N HIS A 73 62.29 46.76 -36.40
CA HIS A 73 61.39 46.60 -37.55
C HIS A 73 61.68 45.26 -38.24
N CYS A 74 60.90 44.26 -37.84
CA CYS A 74 61.08 42.88 -38.25
C CYS A 74 59.79 42.34 -38.84
N ASP A 75 59.89 41.64 -39.97
CA ASP A 75 58.77 40.92 -40.61
C ASP A 75 58.16 39.81 -39.75
N CYS A 76 58.80 39.49 -38.63
CA CYS A 76 58.33 38.58 -37.61
C CYS A 76 57.28 39.19 -36.67
N GLN A 77 57.17 40.51 -36.56
CA GLN A 77 56.23 41.18 -35.66
C GLN A 77 54.85 41.34 -36.31
N GLU A 78 53.79 41.10 -35.52
CA GLU A 78 52.43 41.29 -35.99
C GLU A 78 52.19 42.79 -36.24
N GLN A 79 51.92 43.15 -37.50
CA GLN A 79 51.88 44.55 -37.96
C GLN A 79 50.65 45.36 -37.45
N ASP A 80 49.75 44.75 -36.68
CA ASP A 80 48.55 45.43 -36.16
C ASP A 80 48.38 45.27 -34.63
N PRO A 81 49.02 46.16 -33.84
CA PRO A 81 48.87 46.23 -32.39
C PRO A 81 47.44 46.54 -31.90
N GLU A 82 46.56 47.05 -32.76
CA GLU A 82 45.16 47.30 -32.39
C GLU A 82 44.33 46.02 -32.42
N LEU A 83 44.53 45.17 -33.42
CA LEU A 83 43.84 43.89 -33.52
C LEU A 83 44.12 42.97 -32.32
N TYR A 84 45.37 42.93 -31.85
CA TYR A 84 45.74 42.15 -30.67
C TYR A 84 45.07 42.69 -29.39
N ARG A 85 45.13 44.01 -29.16
CA ARG A 85 44.47 44.66 -28.01
C ARG A 85 42.97 44.42 -28.00
N LYS A 86 42.32 44.47 -29.18
CA LYS A 86 40.90 44.17 -29.32
C LYS A 86 40.57 42.72 -28.95
N LYS A 87 41.35 41.75 -29.46
CA LYS A 87 41.17 40.33 -29.11
C LYS A 87 41.38 40.06 -27.61
N GLU A 88 42.33 40.74 -26.99
CA GLU A 88 42.58 40.63 -25.55
C GLU A 88 41.42 41.20 -24.73
N GLN A 89 40.89 42.37 -25.10
CA GLN A 89 39.70 42.95 -24.46
C GLN A 89 38.48 42.03 -24.60
N GLU A 90 38.21 41.51 -25.80
CA GLU A 90 37.13 40.56 -26.02
C GLU A 90 37.29 39.27 -25.20
N ALA A 91 38.52 38.78 -25.02
CA ALA A 91 38.80 37.62 -24.18
C ALA A 91 38.52 37.90 -22.68
N LYS A 92 38.91 39.07 -22.19
CA LYS A 92 38.62 39.52 -20.81
C LYS A 92 37.12 39.69 -20.58
N GLU A 93 36.40 40.29 -21.53
CA GLU A 93 34.94 40.42 -21.46
C GLU A 93 34.23 39.08 -21.52
N ARG A 94 34.70 38.14 -22.36
CA ARG A 94 34.17 36.77 -22.40
C ARG A 94 34.36 36.07 -21.05
N PHE A 95 35.55 36.17 -20.47
CA PHE A 95 35.84 35.58 -19.15
C PHE A 95 34.97 36.17 -18.05
N HIS A 96 34.79 37.50 -18.01
CA HIS A 96 33.89 38.15 -17.05
C HIS A 96 32.43 37.74 -17.22
N ARG A 97 31.94 37.64 -18.46
CA ARG A 97 30.58 37.14 -18.75
C ARG A 97 30.39 35.71 -18.26
N GLU A 98 31.34 34.82 -18.55
CA GLU A 98 31.25 33.42 -18.13
C GLU A 98 31.29 33.28 -16.59
N GLN A 99 32.13 34.06 -15.91
CA GLN A 99 32.16 34.16 -14.44
C GLN A 99 30.81 34.62 -13.88
N GLU A 100 30.20 35.65 -14.47
CA GLU A 100 28.93 36.17 -14.01
C GLU A 100 27.78 35.19 -14.25
N GLU A 101 27.76 34.51 -15.40
CA GLU A 101 26.82 33.44 -15.70
C GLU A 101 26.94 32.27 -14.73
N ARG A 102 28.16 31.82 -14.42
CA ARG A 102 28.39 30.79 -13.39
C ARG A 102 27.85 31.22 -12.03
N ARG A 103 28.12 32.46 -11.61
CA ARG A 103 27.60 33.00 -10.35
C ARG A 103 26.07 33.04 -10.32
N ARG A 104 25.44 33.46 -11.43
CA ARG A 104 23.97 33.46 -11.58
C ARG A 104 23.39 32.05 -11.53
N ALA A 105 24.04 31.08 -12.18
CA ALA A 105 23.63 29.68 -12.15
C ALA A 105 23.69 29.09 -10.74
N THR A 106 24.79 29.31 -10.01
CA THR A 106 24.92 28.88 -8.61
C THR A 106 23.84 29.50 -7.71
N GLN A 107 23.59 30.81 -7.85
CA GLN A 107 22.52 31.46 -7.09
C GLN A 107 21.12 30.92 -7.43
N ALA A 108 20.86 30.58 -8.69
CA ALA A 108 19.60 29.98 -9.10
C ALA A 108 19.40 28.58 -8.49
N GLU A 109 20.46 27.77 -8.48
CA GLU A 109 20.45 26.44 -7.86
C GLU A 109 20.24 26.51 -6.32
N GLU A 110 20.90 27.44 -5.64
CA GLU A 110 20.68 27.70 -4.21
C GLU A 110 19.24 28.14 -3.90
N ARG A 111 18.62 28.97 -4.76
CA ARG A 111 17.22 29.35 -4.60
C ARG A 111 16.28 28.16 -4.79
N GLN A 112 16.53 27.30 -5.77
CA GLN A 112 15.73 26.10 -6.01
C GLN A 112 15.85 25.10 -4.86
N THR A 113 17.04 24.88 -4.33
CA THR A 113 17.26 23.99 -3.18
C THR A 113 16.57 24.50 -1.92
N ARG A 114 16.70 25.80 -1.61
CA ARG A 114 15.98 26.42 -0.47
C ARG A 114 14.46 26.29 -0.62
N ALA A 115 13.90 26.56 -1.81
CA ALA A 115 12.47 26.43 -2.06
C ALA A 115 11.98 24.97 -1.89
N ARG A 116 12.78 24.00 -2.35
CA ARG A 116 12.48 22.56 -2.18
C ARG A 116 12.48 22.14 -0.71
N ASP A 117 13.45 22.60 0.07
CA ASP A 117 13.56 22.26 1.48
C ASP A 117 12.47 22.95 2.32
N GLU A 118 12.10 24.19 1.99
CA GLU A 118 10.95 24.86 2.60
C GLU A 118 9.64 24.13 2.30
N ALA A 119 9.44 23.68 1.05
CA ALA A 119 8.25 22.89 0.67
C ALA A 119 8.19 21.55 1.42
N ARG A 120 9.34 20.89 1.63
CA ARG A 120 9.43 19.67 2.45
C ARG A 120 9.09 19.95 3.91
N ARG A 121 9.56 21.06 4.48
CA ARG A 121 9.25 21.45 5.86
C ARG A 121 7.75 21.68 6.04
N LYS A 122 7.13 22.49 5.17
CA LYS A 122 5.67 22.73 5.19
C LYS A 122 4.86 21.45 5.03
N LYS A 123 5.33 20.50 4.23
CA LYS A 123 4.66 19.19 4.09
C LYS A 123 4.70 18.38 5.39
N ARG A 124 5.85 18.32 6.07
CA ARG A 124 5.99 17.63 7.35
C ARG A 124 5.11 18.25 8.44
N GLU A 125 5.07 19.58 8.51
CA GLU A 125 4.20 20.31 9.44
C GLU A 125 2.72 19.94 9.22
N ARG A 126 2.25 19.90 7.97
CA ARG A 126 0.89 19.46 7.63
C ARG A 126 0.63 18.00 8.00
N GLU A 127 1.56 17.10 7.70
CA GLU A 127 1.44 15.68 8.07
C GLU A 127 1.40 15.48 9.59
N GLU A 128 2.15 16.28 10.36
CA GLU A 128 2.10 16.26 11.83
C GLU A 128 0.79 16.82 12.37
N GLU A 129 0.25 17.89 11.79
CA GLU A 129 -1.05 18.46 12.16
C GLU A 129 -2.20 17.50 11.82
N GLU A 130 -2.16 16.85 10.67
CA GLU A 130 -3.11 15.78 10.30
C GLU A 130 -3.05 14.61 11.29
N LYS A 131 -1.84 14.18 11.69
CA LYS A 131 -1.69 13.14 12.71
C LYS A 131 -2.24 13.55 14.07
N ARG A 132 -1.99 14.79 14.50
CA ARG A 132 -2.53 15.32 15.77
C ARG A 132 -4.04 15.37 15.75
N SER A 133 -4.64 15.90 14.69
CA SER A 133 -6.10 15.94 14.56
C SER A 133 -6.75 14.55 14.42
N ALA A 134 -6.04 13.59 13.80
CA ALA A 134 -6.49 12.20 13.75
C ALA A 134 -6.41 11.52 15.12
N ALA A 135 -5.35 11.76 15.90
CA ALA A 135 -5.21 11.27 17.26
C ALA A 135 -6.30 11.84 18.17
N GLU A 136 -6.55 13.16 18.11
CA GLU A 136 -7.62 13.80 18.88
C GLU A 136 -9.01 13.24 18.54
N LYS A 137 -9.28 12.98 17.26
CA LYS A 137 -10.51 12.30 16.83
C LYS A 137 -10.61 10.87 17.37
N ALA A 138 -9.51 10.12 17.38
CA ALA A 138 -9.49 8.77 17.93
C ALA A 138 -9.73 8.78 19.45
N ASP A 139 -9.11 9.71 20.18
CA ASP A 139 -9.33 9.89 21.61
C ASP A 139 -10.80 10.24 21.91
N TRP A 140 -11.41 11.12 21.12
CA TRP A 140 -12.82 11.47 21.27
C TRP A 140 -13.76 10.29 20.99
N GLN A 141 -13.45 9.49 19.95
CA GLN A 141 -14.20 8.27 19.65
C GLN A 141 -14.08 7.23 20.76
N GLN A 142 -12.88 7.05 21.31
CA GLN A 142 -12.64 6.14 22.41
C GLN A 142 -13.37 6.60 23.68
N ALA A 143 -13.25 7.87 24.06
CA ALA A 143 -13.98 8.42 25.20
C ALA A 143 -15.51 8.30 25.05
N SER A 144 -16.04 8.48 23.83
CA SER A 144 -17.45 8.25 23.55
C SER A 144 -17.84 6.79 23.69
N SER A 145 -16.99 5.84 23.27
CA SER A 145 -17.22 4.41 23.47
C SER A 145 -17.23 4.06 24.94
N ASP A 146 -16.24 4.52 25.69
CA ASP A 146 -16.09 4.25 27.13
C ASP A 146 -17.30 4.77 27.92
N GLN A 147 -17.88 5.92 27.52
CA GLN A 147 -19.12 6.43 28.11
C GLN A 147 -20.32 5.53 27.83
N VAL A 148 -20.46 5.02 26.60
CA VAL A 148 -21.54 4.10 26.23
C VAL A 148 -21.38 2.78 26.98
N ASP A 149 -20.16 2.25 27.07
CA ASP A 149 -19.86 1.01 27.79
C ASP A 149 -20.16 1.16 29.29
N ALA A 150 -19.75 2.27 29.92
CA ALA A 150 -20.07 2.57 31.31
C ALA A 150 -21.58 2.70 31.57
N ALA A 151 -22.32 3.38 30.68
CA ALA A 151 -23.77 3.49 30.77
C ALA A 151 -24.46 2.11 30.61
N THR A 152 -23.96 1.29 29.69
CA THR A 152 -24.47 -0.07 29.47
C THR A 152 -24.20 -0.97 30.67
N GLU A 153 -23.02 -0.89 31.28
CA GLU A 153 -22.70 -1.62 32.51
C GLU A 153 -23.61 -1.19 33.67
N GLN A 154 -23.87 0.10 33.81
CA GLN A 154 -24.79 0.61 34.82
C GLN A 154 -26.22 0.10 34.61
N ALA A 155 -26.71 0.07 33.36
CA ALA A 155 -28.02 -0.49 33.03
C ALA A 155 -28.10 -1.98 33.37
N ASN A 156 -27.10 -2.77 32.98
CA ASN A 156 -27.02 -4.19 33.29
C ASN A 156 -26.99 -4.46 34.81
N ARG A 157 -26.30 -3.62 35.60
CA ARG A 157 -26.31 -3.72 37.07
C ARG A 157 -27.70 -3.47 37.66
N LEU A 158 -28.44 -2.50 37.13
CA LEU A 158 -29.82 -2.22 37.55
C LEU A 158 -30.75 -3.39 37.20
N GLU A 159 -30.66 -3.93 35.99
CA GLU A 159 -31.44 -5.10 35.56
C GLU A 159 -31.12 -6.35 36.38
N ALA A 160 -29.84 -6.56 36.73
CA ALA A 160 -29.41 -7.64 37.60
C ALA A 160 -29.98 -7.50 39.02
N HIS A 161 -29.99 -6.28 39.57
CA HIS A 161 -30.59 -6.00 40.87
C HIS A 161 -32.12 -6.20 40.86
N GLU A 162 -32.80 -5.76 39.81
CA GLU A 162 -34.24 -5.98 39.64
C GLU A 162 -34.57 -7.47 39.53
N SER A 163 -33.78 -8.22 38.76
CA SER A 163 -33.91 -9.67 38.61
C SER A 163 -33.67 -10.37 39.95
N PHE A 164 -32.64 -9.98 40.70
CA PHE A 164 -32.37 -10.52 42.04
C PHE A 164 -33.54 -10.28 43.00
N LEU A 165 -34.15 -9.10 42.99
CA LEU A 165 -35.34 -8.79 43.79
C LEU A 165 -36.56 -9.63 43.38
N LYS A 166 -36.75 -9.90 42.09
CA LYS A 166 -37.83 -10.79 41.61
C LYS A 166 -37.59 -12.23 42.09
N TYR A 167 -36.38 -12.75 41.93
CA TYR A 167 -36.03 -14.12 42.35
C TYR A 167 -36.12 -14.32 43.86
N THR A 168 -35.65 -13.36 44.65
CA THR A 168 -35.74 -13.43 46.13
C THR A 168 -37.19 -13.42 46.60
N LYS A 169 -38.05 -12.56 46.03
CA LYS A 169 -39.49 -12.55 46.34
C LYS A 169 -40.16 -13.89 46.00
N VAL A 170 -39.89 -14.44 44.82
CA VAL A 170 -40.45 -15.74 44.42
C VAL A 170 -39.95 -16.87 45.33
N SER A 171 -38.66 -16.88 45.68
CA SER A 171 -38.07 -17.88 46.56
C SER A 171 -38.70 -17.86 47.96
N VAL A 172 -38.90 -16.67 48.56
CA VAL A 172 -39.57 -16.52 49.86
C VAL A 172 -41.01 -17.05 49.80
N CYS A 173 -41.76 -16.74 48.75
CA CYS A 173 -43.12 -17.27 48.57
C CYS A 173 -43.15 -18.80 48.47
N VAL A 174 -42.20 -19.41 47.75
CA VAL A 174 -42.09 -20.87 47.64
C VAL A 174 -41.72 -21.50 48.98
N PHE A 175 -40.81 -20.90 49.76
CA PHE A 175 -40.48 -21.38 51.11
C PHE A 175 -41.68 -21.32 52.06
N ILE A 176 -42.47 -20.25 52.03
CA ILE A 176 -43.69 -20.15 52.84
C ILE A 176 -44.72 -21.21 52.40
N ALA A 177 -44.96 -21.35 51.09
CA ALA A 177 -45.92 -22.31 50.56
C ALA A 177 -45.54 -23.76 50.90
N THR A 178 -44.26 -24.12 50.78
CA THR A 178 -43.76 -25.44 51.16
C THR A 178 -43.86 -25.69 52.66
N GLY A 179 -43.59 -24.67 53.50
CA GLY A 179 -43.81 -24.74 54.94
C GLY A 179 -45.28 -24.99 55.30
N VAL A 180 -46.21 -24.27 54.65
CA VAL A 180 -47.66 -24.48 54.83
C VAL A 180 -48.06 -25.88 54.38
N ILE A 181 -47.62 -26.33 53.20
CA ILE A 181 -47.89 -27.69 52.70
C ILE A 181 -47.34 -28.75 53.68
N LEU A 182 -46.14 -28.54 54.24
CA LEU A 182 -45.56 -29.45 55.21
C LEU A 182 -46.38 -29.48 56.51
N SER A 183 -46.85 -28.33 57.01
CA SER A 183 -47.73 -28.26 58.18
C SER A 183 -49.08 -28.95 57.96
N ILE A 184 -49.67 -28.80 56.77
CA ILE A 184 -50.91 -29.46 56.38
C ILE A 184 -50.68 -30.97 56.29
N ASN A 185 -49.57 -31.42 55.69
CA ASN A 185 -49.23 -32.84 55.61
C ASN A 185 -48.94 -33.45 56.98
N LEU A 186 -48.25 -32.75 57.88
CA LEU A 186 -48.07 -33.20 59.26
C LEU A 186 -49.41 -33.30 59.99
N SER A 187 -50.28 -32.30 59.82
CA SER A 187 -51.62 -32.30 60.43
C SER A 187 -52.49 -33.44 59.87
N LEU A 188 -52.44 -33.69 58.56
CA LEU A 188 -53.12 -34.80 57.90
C LEU A 188 -52.52 -36.15 58.29
N ALA A 189 -51.21 -36.26 58.48
CA ALA A 189 -50.55 -37.48 58.95
C ALA A 189 -50.97 -37.78 60.40
N ASN A 190 -51.04 -36.76 61.27
CA ASN A 190 -51.54 -36.89 62.62
C ASN A 190 -53.03 -37.29 62.62
N TRP A 191 -53.84 -36.64 61.79
CA TRP A 191 -55.25 -36.97 61.63
C TRP A 191 -55.45 -38.39 61.06
N ARG A 192 -54.64 -38.82 60.09
CA ARG A 192 -54.65 -40.19 59.55
C ARG A 192 -54.21 -41.20 60.60
N ALA A 193 -53.19 -40.91 61.40
CA ALA A 193 -52.77 -41.78 62.50
C ALA A 193 -53.87 -41.96 63.55
N GLU A 194 -54.65 -40.89 63.82
CA GLU A 194 -55.83 -40.97 64.69
C GLU A 194 -56.99 -41.73 64.03
N SER A 195 -57.26 -41.47 62.75
CA SER A 195 -58.35 -42.10 61.98
C SER A 195 -58.10 -43.57 61.63
N LEU A 196 -56.84 -44.01 61.62
CA LEU A 196 -56.46 -45.40 61.37
C LEU A 196 -56.64 -46.31 62.61
N LYS A 197 -56.94 -45.77 63.79
CA LYS A 197 -57.26 -46.58 64.99
C LYS A 197 -58.61 -47.30 64.87
N ASP A 198 -59.53 -46.80 64.05
CA ASP A 198 -60.89 -47.34 63.87
C ASP A 198 -61.16 -47.92 62.47
N TYR A 199 -60.10 -48.13 61.67
CA TYR A 199 -60.25 -48.46 60.26
C TYR A 199 -60.35 -49.98 60.00
N LYS A 200 -61.56 -50.46 59.67
CA LYS A 200 -61.78 -51.78 59.05
C LYS A 200 -61.49 -51.71 57.54
N PRO A 201 -60.83 -52.72 56.93
CA PRO A 201 -60.53 -52.70 55.51
C PRO A 201 -61.83 -52.85 54.70
N TRP A 202 -62.05 -51.98 53.73
CA TRP A 202 -63.10 -52.13 52.74
C TRP A 202 -62.58 -52.86 51.49
N GLU A 203 -63.49 -53.61 50.85
CA GLU A 203 -63.27 -54.44 49.68
C GLU A 203 -62.76 -53.67 48.45
N TYR A 204 -61.97 -54.39 47.65
CA TYR A 204 -60.99 -53.91 46.67
C TYR A 204 -61.56 -53.66 45.25
N ASP A 205 -62.89 -53.61 45.07
CA ASP A 205 -63.49 -53.73 43.72
C ASP A 205 -64.12 -52.46 43.13
N GLN A 206 -64.07 -51.30 43.79
CA GLN A 206 -64.72 -50.07 43.29
C GLN A 206 -63.78 -49.02 42.67
N TYR A 207 -62.48 -49.28 42.55
CA TYR A 207 -61.50 -48.25 42.16
C TYR A 207 -61.15 -48.19 40.66
N TYR A 208 -61.49 -49.20 39.86
CA TYR A 208 -61.11 -49.24 38.43
C TYR A 208 -62.18 -48.72 37.45
N GLU A 209 -63.45 -48.58 37.84
CA GLU A 209 -64.50 -48.07 36.92
C GLU A 209 -64.54 -46.54 36.77
N LEU A 210 -63.88 -45.79 37.66
CA LEU A 210 -63.85 -44.31 37.64
C LEU A 210 -62.58 -43.73 37.02
N SER A 211 -61.48 -44.50 36.96
CA SER A 211 -60.23 -44.03 36.34
C SER A 211 -60.26 -44.10 34.80
N ASP A 212 -61.05 -45.02 34.24
CA ASP A 212 -61.13 -45.22 32.78
C ASP A 212 -62.09 -44.23 32.08
N LYS A 213 -62.99 -43.60 32.85
CA LYS A 213 -63.93 -42.58 32.32
C LYS A 213 -63.37 -41.15 32.32
N LEU A 214 -62.29 -40.86 33.05
CA LEU A 214 -61.71 -39.51 33.12
C LEU A 214 -60.50 -39.30 32.19
N SER A 215 -59.91 -40.37 31.66
CA SER A 215 -58.69 -40.30 30.82
C SER A 215 -58.97 -40.04 29.33
N LYS A 216 -60.21 -40.17 28.85
CA LYS A 216 -60.55 -40.01 27.42
C LYS A 216 -60.98 -38.60 27.02
N ASP A 217 -61.59 -37.83 27.93
CA ASP A 217 -62.22 -36.54 27.55
C ASP A 217 -61.29 -35.31 27.64
N LYS A 218 -60.09 -35.42 28.23
CA LYS A 218 -59.15 -34.27 28.33
C LYS A 218 -58.10 -34.19 27.23
N SER A 219 -57.90 -35.25 26.45
CA SER A 219 -56.91 -35.30 25.37
C SER A 219 -57.34 -34.44 24.16
N ASP A 220 -58.61 -34.53 23.75
CA ASP A 220 -59.11 -33.87 22.54
C ASP A 220 -59.32 -32.35 22.69
N TYR A 221 -59.55 -31.87 23.92
CA TYR A 221 -59.81 -30.45 24.17
C TYR A 221 -58.53 -29.60 24.14
N LEU A 222 -57.40 -30.17 24.61
CA LEU A 222 -56.10 -29.50 24.63
C LEU A 222 -55.44 -29.46 23.24
N GLU A 223 -55.63 -30.51 22.43
CA GLU A 223 -55.01 -30.60 21.09
C GLU A 223 -55.65 -29.65 20.06
N LYS A 224 -56.96 -29.37 20.20
CA LYS A 224 -57.70 -28.45 19.30
C LYS A 224 -57.46 -26.97 19.59
N HIS A 225 -57.14 -26.59 20.84
CA HIS A 225 -56.97 -25.18 21.21
C HIS A 225 -55.52 -24.68 21.08
N ILE A 226 -54.54 -25.55 21.27
CA ILE A 226 -53.12 -25.19 21.13
C ILE A 226 -52.75 -25.04 19.64
N ASN A 227 -53.29 -25.90 18.76
CA ASN A 227 -53.03 -25.83 17.31
C ASN A 227 -53.71 -24.66 16.59
N LYS A 228 -54.74 -24.05 17.18
CA LYS A 228 -55.42 -22.87 16.61
C LYS A 228 -54.68 -21.57 16.86
N LYS A 229 -53.94 -21.46 17.98
CA LYS A 229 -53.09 -20.28 18.31
C LYS A 229 -51.71 -20.33 17.66
N LEU A 230 -51.16 -21.53 17.39
CA LEU A 230 -49.88 -21.66 16.69
C LEU A 230 -49.96 -21.30 15.19
N ARG A 231 -51.13 -21.45 14.55
CA ARG A 231 -51.34 -21.04 13.14
C ARG A 231 -51.59 -19.53 12.96
N SER A 232 -51.94 -18.79 14.01
CA SER A 232 -52.10 -17.33 13.92
C SER A 232 -50.80 -16.54 14.09
N TYR A 233 -49.73 -17.17 14.60
CA TYR A 233 -48.40 -16.53 14.72
C TYR A 233 -47.48 -16.76 13.51
N ALA A 234 -47.84 -17.68 12.60
CA ALA A 234 -47.03 -18.01 11.42
C ALA A 234 -47.33 -17.11 10.19
N ASN A 235 -48.34 -16.24 10.23
CA ASN A 235 -48.79 -15.43 9.09
C ASN A 235 -48.50 -13.92 9.23
N GLU A 236 -47.71 -13.48 10.22
CA GLU A 236 -47.50 -12.04 10.51
C GLU A 236 -46.04 -11.55 10.45
N PHE A 237 -45.10 -12.37 9.96
CA PHE A 237 -43.71 -11.93 9.74
C PHE A 237 -43.20 -12.25 8.33
N HIS A 238 -43.71 -11.49 7.36
CA HIS A 238 -43.03 -11.21 6.10
C HIS A 238 -43.24 -9.74 5.74
N PRO A 239 -42.21 -8.88 5.83
CA PRO A 239 -42.14 -7.69 5.01
C PRO A 239 -41.38 -7.97 3.70
N PRO A 240 -41.78 -7.33 2.59
CA PRO A 240 -41.20 -7.51 1.26
C PRO A 240 -39.87 -6.76 1.15
N TYR A 241 -38.82 -7.45 0.72
CA TYR A 241 -37.57 -6.84 0.26
C TYR A 241 -37.58 -6.77 -1.26
N ASP A 242 -38.28 -5.80 -1.84
CA ASP A 242 -38.03 -5.39 -3.22
C ASP A 242 -38.58 -3.99 -3.57
N GLU A 243 -38.06 -2.93 -2.93
CA GLU A 243 -38.25 -1.57 -3.48
C GLU A 243 -37.24 -0.51 -3.01
N THR A 244 -35.99 -0.89 -2.76
CA THR A 244 -34.90 0.08 -2.48
C THR A 244 -33.65 -0.12 -3.33
N PHE A 245 -33.64 -1.09 -4.25
CA PHE A 245 -32.51 -1.32 -5.16
C PHE A 245 -32.66 -0.66 -6.54
N ARG A 246 -33.82 -0.04 -6.85
CA ARG A 246 -34.07 0.64 -8.14
C ARG A 246 -33.96 2.17 -8.11
N LYS A 247 -33.65 2.79 -6.97
CA LYS A 247 -33.51 4.26 -6.83
C LYS A 247 -32.09 4.76 -6.53
N LEU A 248 -31.08 3.88 -6.52
CA LEU A 248 -29.66 4.27 -6.34
C LEU A 248 -28.78 4.08 -7.59
N GLN A 249 -29.39 4.05 -8.78
CA GLN A 249 -28.68 4.00 -10.06
C GLN A 249 -28.85 5.25 -10.94
N GLN A 250 -29.27 6.40 -10.39
CA GLN A 250 -29.42 7.65 -11.15
C GLN A 250 -28.87 8.90 -10.47
N ARG A 251 -27.64 8.84 -9.92
CA ARG A 251 -26.97 10.08 -9.50
C ARG A 251 -25.46 10.04 -9.50
N PHE A 252 -24.83 9.83 -10.66
CA PHE A 252 -23.46 10.30 -10.92
C PHE A 252 -23.24 10.54 -12.43
N PHE A 253 -23.81 11.63 -12.95
CA PHE A 253 -23.27 12.29 -14.14
C PHE A 253 -22.31 13.39 -13.67
N TYR A 254 -21.01 13.16 -13.79
CA TYR A 254 -20.02 14.24 -13.74
C TYR A 254 -19.57 14.56 -15.18
N PRO A 255 -19.49 15.84 -15.58
CA PRO A 255 -18.98 16.20 -16.89
C PRO A 255 -17.48 15.86 -17.03
N PRO A 256 -17.00 15.56 -18.25
CA PRO A 256 -15.62 15.15 -18.48
C PRO A 256 -14.64 16.31 -18.25
N LYS A 257 -13.56 16.05 -17.50
CA LYS A 257 -12.45 16.99 -17.30
C LYS A 257 -11.60 17.11 -18.57
N PRO A 258 -11.03 18.30 -18.88
CA PRO A 258 -10.21 18.51 -20.05
C PRO A 258 -8.85 17.79 -19.97
N LYS A 259 -8.38 17.28 -21.11
CA LYS A 259 -7.18 16.46 -21.28
C LYS A 259 -5.88 17.24 -20.95
N PRO A 260 -4.92 16.67 -20.20
CA PRO A 260 -3.60 17.26 -20.02
C PRO A 260 -2.70 17.08 -21.26
N LYS A 261 -1.84 18.07 -21.51
CA LYS A 261 -0.91 18.13 -22.66
C LYS A 261 0.10 16.96 -22.67
N PRO A 262 0.53 16.48 -23.85
CA PRO A 262 1.41 15.32 -23.96
C PRO A 262 2.82 15.63 -23.44
N ARG A 263 3.32 14.75 -22.56
CA ARG A 263 4.74 14.69 -22.16
C ARG A 263 5.55 13.93 -23.22
N PRO A 264 6.85 14.21 -23.35
CA PRO A 264 7.72 13.53 -24.32
C PRO A 264 7.74 12.02 -24.07
N VAL A 265 7.52 11.27 -25.14
CA VAL A 265 7.43 9.81 -25.16
C VAL A 265 8.83 9.24 -24.93
N VAL A 266 9.09 8.81 -23.70
CA VAL A 266 10.15 7.84 -23.42
C VAL A 266 9.61 6.49 -23.90
N VAL A 267 10.25 5.89 -24.91
CA VAL A 267 9.88 4.57 -25.42
C VAL A 267 10.25 3.54 -24.34
N GLU A 268 9.31 3.27 -23.45
CA GLU A 268 9.44 2.20 -22.46
C GLU A 268 9.34 0.84 -23.16
N PRO A 269 10.18 -0.14 -22.79
CA PRO A 269 10.13 -1.46 -23.38
C PRO A 269 8.79 -2.15 -23.06
N GLN A 270 8.11 -2.64 -24.10
CA GLN A 270 6.81 -3.28 -23.96
C GLN A 270 6.93 -4.66 -23.27
N PRO A 271 6.03 -5.00 -22.32
CA PRO A 271 6.02 -6.31 -21.70
C PRO A 271 5.79 -7.40 -22.73
N THR A 272 6.48 -8.54 -22.57
CA THR A 272 6.37 -9.66 -23.53
C THR A 272 4.98 -10.28 -23.48
N LEU A 273 4.61 -11.03 -24.52
CA LEU A 273 3.35 -11.80 -24.56
C LEU A 273 3.20 -12.74 -23.35
N GLN A 274 4.31 -13.29 -22.85
CA GLN A 274 4.31 -14.13 -21.66
C GLN A 274 4.05 -13.31 -20.39
N ASP A 275 4.68 -12.14 -20.24
CA ASP A 275 4.44 -11.24 -19.10
C ASP A 275 2.97 -10.80 -19.05
N ARG A 276 2.35 -10.52 -20.22
CA ARG A 276 0.92 -10.15 -20.30
C ARG A 276 -0.01 -11.29 -19.89
N ARG A 277 0.30 -12.54 -20.26
CA ARG A 277 -0.47 -13.72 -19.83
C ARG A 277 -0.34 -13.94 -18.33
N ASP A 278 0.85 -13.78 -17.77
CA ASP A 278 1.10 -13.97 -16.34
C ASP A 278 0.41 -12.88 -15.49
N ILE A 279 0.35 -11.64 -15.98
CA ILE A 279 -0.41 -10.54 -15.37
C ILE A 279 -1.93 -10.84 -15.41
N GLY A 280 -2.49 -11.21 -16.57
CA GLY A 280 -3.92 -11.55 -16.66
C GLY A 280 -4.31 -12.76 -15.78
N ALA A 281 -3.42 -13.74 -15.66
CA ALA A 281 -3.62 -14.88 -14.75
C ALA A 281 -3.52 -14.48 -13.27
N LEU A 282 -2.80 -13.40 -12.92
CA LEU A 282 -2.73 -12.85 -11.58
C LEU A 282 -4.01 -12.08 -11.24
N GLU A 283 -4.53 -11.28 -12.17
CA GLU A 283 -5.80 -10.56 -12.03
C GLU A 283 -6.98 -11.50 -11.78
N GLY A 284 -7.05 -12.61 -12.51
CA GLY A 284 -8.06 -13.64 -12.28
C GLY A 284 -7.98 -14.25 -10.87
N HIS A 285 -6.78 -14.43 -10.33
CA HIS A 285 -6.59 -14.93 -8.96
C HIS A 285 -7.01 -13.90 -7.91
N TYR A 286 -6.70 -12.61 -8.13
CA TYR A 286 -7.14 -11.53 -7.25
C TYR A 286 -8.66 -11.36 -7.24
N SER A 287 -9.31 -11.41 -8.41
CA SER A 287 -10.77 -11.35 -8.53
C SER A 287 -11.44 -12.51 -7.80
N THR A 288 -10.96 -13.74 -8.01
CA THR A 288 -11.47 -14.94 -7.32
C THR A 288 -11.28 -14.85 -5.80
N ARG A 289 -10.16 -14.30 -5.34
CA ARG A 289 -9.89 -14.09 -3.92
C ARG A 289 -10.86 -13.09 -3.30
N LEU A 290 -11.18 -12.00 -3.98
CA LEU A 290 -12.11 -10.98 -3.50
C LEU A 290 -13.53 -11.54 -3.36
N SER A 291 -14.00 -12.36 -4.31
CA SER A 291 -15.32 -12.99 -4.20
C SER A 291 -15.39 -13.99 -3.03
N LEU A 292 -14.32 -14.77 -2.80
CA LEU A 292 -14.23 -15.68 -1.67
C LEU A 292 -14.19 -14.96 -0.32
N LEU A 293 -13.53 -13.80 -0.24
CA LEU A 293 -13.51 -12.97 0.97
C LEU A 293 -14.89 -12.39 1.29
N ALA A 294 -15.65 -11.97 0.27
CA ALA A 294 -17.03 -11.53 0.44
C ALA A 294 -17.91 -12.69 0.97
N SER A 295 -17.86 -13.85 0.32
CA SER A 295 -18.59 -15.05 0.76
C SER A 295 -18.20 -15.51 2.17
N LYS A 296 -16.91 -15.44 2.53
CA LYS A 296 -16.44 -15.76 3.89
C LYS A 296 -17.05 -14.84 4.95
N ARG A 297 -17.24 -13.55 4.64
CA ARG A 297 -17.87 -12.59 5.55
C ARG A 297 -19.33 -12.95 5.80
N GLU A 298 -20.08 -13.21 4.73
CA GLU A 298 -21.48 -13.63 4.80
C GLU A 298 -21.66 -14.93 5.61
N LEU A 299 -20.79 -15.92 5.37
CA LEU A 299 -20.78 -17.18 6.12
C LEU A 299 -20.50 -16.96 7.62
N LYS A 300 -19.61 -16.02 7.97
CA LYS A 300 -19.33 -15.69 9.38
C LYS A 300 -20.55 -15.07 10.07
N ASP A 301 -21.25 -14.18 9.37
CA ASP A 301 -22.44 -13.53 9.90
C ASP A 301 -23.58 -14.54 10.08
N MET A 302 -23.76 -15.45 9.10
CA MET A 302 -24.70 -16.58 9.21
C MET A 302 -24.37 -17.50 10.40
N LEU A 303 -23.10 -17.86 10.61
CA LEU A 303 -22.70 -18.67 11.77
C LEU A 303 -23.03 -17.99 13.10
N THR A 304 -22.84 -16.67 13.18
CA THR A 304 -23.14 -15.88 14.38
C THR A 304 -24.64 -15.87 14.65
N ASN A 305 -25.46 -15.67 13.61
CA ASN A 305 -26.91 -15.69 13.69
C ASN A 305 -27.45 -17.08 14.07
N LEU A 306 -26.93 -18.14 13.44
CA LEU A 306 -27.30 -19.52 13.76
C LEU A 306 -26.96 -19.90 15.20
N LYS A 307 -25.78 -19.49 15.69
CA LYS A 307 -25.38 -19.71 17.08
C LYS A 307 -26.33 -19.00 18.06
N SER A 308 -26.70 -17.76 17.76
CA SER A 308 -27.71 -17.03 18.54
C SER A 308 -29.09 -17.70 18.49
N ALA A 309 -29.53 -18.20 17.34
CA ALA A 309 -30.79 -18.91 17.18
C ALA A 309 -30.81 -20.24 17.96
N MET A 310 -29.70 -21.00 17.93
CA MET A 310 -29.53 -22.24 18.69
C MET A 310 -29.65 -21.98 20.20
N ASN A 311 -29.03 -20.92 20.72
CA ASN A 311 -29.11 -20.56 22.15
C ASN A 311 -30.53 -20.17 22.60
N LYS A 312 -31.40 -19.77 21.66
CA LYS A 312 -32.79 -19.37 21.92
C LYS A 312 -33.80 -20.49 21.64
N ALA A 313 -33.35 -21.64 21.12
CA ALA A 313 -34.23 -22.74 20.76
C ALA A 313 -34.76 -23.43 22.02
N SER A 314 -36.08 -23.49 22.18
CA SER A 314 -36.75 -24.14 23.31
C SER A 314 -37.11 -25.61 23.06
N SER A 315 -36.89 -26.11 21.84
CA SER A 315 -37.22 -27.48 21.41
C SER A 315 -35.97 -28.19 20.88
N ASP A 316 -35.74 -29.43 21.34
CA ASP A 316 -34.61 -30.26 20.92
C ASP A 316 -34.62 -30.54 19.41
N GLN A 317 -35.80 -30.66 18.80
CA GLN A 317 -35.92 -30.85 17.35
C GLN A 317 -35.44 -29.60 16.58
N VAL A 318 -35.79 -28.40 17.06
CA VAL A 318 -35.36 -27.14 16.45
C VAL A 318 -33.86 -26.94 16.65
N TYR A 319 -33.34 -27.26 17.84
CA TYR A 319 -31.91 -27.19 18.11
C TYR A 319 -31.10 -28.13 17.21
N ASN A 320 -31.51 -29.39 17.06
CA ASN A 320 -30.81 -30.37 16.22
C ASN A 320 -30.85 -29.99 14.73
N TYR A 321 -31.96 -29.42 14.26
CA TYR A 321 -32.05 -28.88 12.91
C TYR A 321 -31.09 -27.71 12.69
N LEU A 322 -31.11 -26.71 13.60
CA LEU A 322 -30.22 -25.55 13.53
C LEU A 322 -28.74 -25.94 13.65
N LYS A 323 -28.43 -26.96 14.47
CA LYS A 323 -27.09 -27.51 14.62
C LYS A 323 -26.55 -28.10 13.32
N THR A 324 -27.39 -28.85 12.59
CA THR A 324 -27.00 -29.39 11.27
C THR A 324 -26.65 -28.27 10.29
N ILE A 325 -27.49 -27.22 10.22
CA ILE A 325 -27.23 -26.06 9.36
C ILE A 325 -25.95 -25.32 9.78
N TYR A 326 -25.72 -25.17 11.09
CA TYR A 326 -24.51 -24.56 11.64
C TYR A 326 -23.25 -25.35 11.23
N ASP A 327 -23.28 -26.68 11.37
CA ASP A 327 -22.15 -27.55 11.02
C ASP A 327 -21.84 -27.49 9.51
N ASP A 328 -22.84 -27.50 8.64
CA ASP A 328 -22.66 -27.37 7.19
C ASP A 328 -22.12 -25.98 6.80
N THR A 329 -22.65 -24.92 7.41
CA THR A 329 -22.17 -23.54 7.20
C THR A 329 -20.72 -23.39 7.66
N ASN A 330 -20.35 -24.05 8.76
CA ASN A 330 -18.99 -24.02 9.30
C ASN A 330 -17.99 -24.79 8.42
N ARG A 331 -18.44 -25.89 7.79
CA ARG A 331 -17.65 -26.61 6.77
C ARG A 331 -17.39 -25.73 5.55
N LEU A 332 -18.41 -25.04 5.04
CA LEU A 332 -18.26 -24.11 3.91
C LEU A 332 -17.33 -22.93 4.26
N TYR A 333 -17.47 -22.37 5.46
CA TYR A 333 -16.57 -21.32 5.96
C TYR A 333 -15.11 -21.77 5.98
N SER A 334 -14.86 -22.97 6.51
CA SER A 334 -13.51 -23.55 6.59
C SER A 334 -12.94 -23.87 5.21
N ALA A 335 -13.76 -24.37 4.28
CA ALA A 335 -13.35 -24.64 2.90
C ALA A 335 -12.99 -23.34 2.17
N ASN A 336 -13.77 -22.28 2.34
CA ASN A 336 -13.46 -20.96 1.78
C ASN A 336 -12.16 -20.39 2.35
N GLN A 337 -11.92 -20.55 3.66
CA GLN A 337 -10.67 -20.14 4.29
C GLN A 337 -9.46 -20.85 3.67
N ALA A 338 -9.51 -22.17 3.53
CA ALA A 338 -8.43 -22.94 2.92
C ALA A 338 -8.18 -22.53 1.45
N ARG A 339 -9.25 -22.22 0.70
CA ARG A 339 -9.14 -21.76 -0.69
C ARG A 339 -8.52 -20.37 -0.80
N ILE A 340 -8.83 -19.46 0.12
CA ILE A 340 -8.19 -18.14 0.21
C ILE A 340 -6.69 -18.30 0.49
N GLU A 341 -6.31 -19.14 1.45
CA GLU A 341 -4.90 -19.39 1.78
C GLU A 341 -4.11 -19.98 0.62
N TYR A 342 -4.72 -20.89 -0.15
CA TYR A 342 -4.15 -21.42 -1.38
C TYR A 342 -3.93 -20.30 -2.42
N LEU A 343 -4.93 -19.44 -2.63
CA LEU A 343 -4.83 -18.31 -3.55
C LEU A 343 -3.74 -17.32 -3.11
N ASP A 344 -3.62 -17.03 -1.81
CA ASP A 344 -2.57 -16.14 -1.28
C ASP A 344 -1.17 -16.68 -1.59
N LYS A 345 -0.94 -17.99 -1.39
CA LYS A 345 0.33 -18.65 -1.76
C LYS A 345 0.58 -18.57 -3.27
N SER A 346 -0.44 -18.84 -4.08
CA SER A 346 -0.35 -18.82 -5.54
C SER A 346 -0.07 -17.40 -6.09
N ILE A 347 -0.75 -16.39 -5.56
CA ILE A 347 -0.53 -14.96 -5.88
C ILE A 347 0.91 -14.58 -5.53
N ALA A 348 1.36 -14.89 -4.32
CA ALA A 348 2.71 -14.56 -3.87
C ALA A 348 3.81 -15.23 -4.74
N GLU A 349 3.58 -16.45 -5.22
CA GLU A 349 4.51 -17.12 -6.14
C GLU A 349 4.54 -16.45 -7.52
N LYS A 350 3.37 -16.12 -8.07
CA LYS A 350 3.25 -15.44 -9.37
C LYS A 350 3.87 -14.03 -9.33
N GLU A 351 3.63 -13.28 -8.25
CA GLU A 351 4.26 -11.98 -8.03
C GLU A 351 5.79 -12.08 -8.01
N ARG A 352 6.35 -13.07 -7.30
CA ARG A 352 7.80 -13.31 -7.32
C ARG A 352 8.32 -13.62 -8.72
N ARG A 353 7.59 -14.40 -9.52
CA ARG A 353 7.99 -14.71 -10.91
C ARG A 353 8.01 -13.46 -11.77
N ILE A 354 6.98 -12.61 -11.69
CA ILE A 354 6.88 -11.34 -12.42
C ILE A 354 7.99 -10.36 -11.99
N VAL A 355 8.21 -10.23 -10.69
CA VAL A 355 9.30 -9.38 -10.17
C VAL A 355 10.67 -9.89 -10.63
N ASN A 356 10.88 -11.20 -10.67
CA ASN A 356 12.14 -11.78 -11.15
C ASN A 356 12.32 -11.65 -12.67
N SER A 357 11.25 -11.74 -13.46
CA SER A 357 11.32 -11.59 -14.93
C SER A 357 11.55 -10.13 -15.34
N LEU A 358 10.86 -9.19 -14.69
CA LEU A 358 10.99 -7.75 -14.94
C LEU A 358 12.26 -7.19 -14.29
N GLY A 359 12.57 -7.55 -13.05
CA GLY A 359 13.76 -7.07 -12.33
C GLY A 359 15.07 -7.35 -13.05
N ARG A 360 15.20 -8.48 -13.77
CA ARG A 360 16.40 -8.78 -14.58
C ARG A 360 16.50 -7.98 -15.88
N LYS A 361 15.37 -7.50 -16.42
CA LYS A 361 15.32 -6.77 -17.70
C LYS A 361 15.48 -5.25 -17.54
N TYR A 362 15.18 -4.69 -16.36
CA TYR A 362 15.07 -3.24 -16.16
C TYR A 362 15.99 -2.65 -15.07
N LEU A 363 16.85 -3.45 -14.42
CA LEU A 363 17.88 -2.96 -13.49
C LEU A 363 19.26 -2.88 -14.18
N PRO A 364 19.95 -1.73 -14.17
CA PRO A 364 21.28 -1.62 -14.74
C PRO A 364 22.31 -2.43 -13.95
N SER A 365 23.37 -2.82 -14.66
CA SER A 365 24.48 -3.68 -14.27
C SER A 365 24.98 -3.50 -12.83
N ARG A 366 25.28 -4.64 -12.21
CA ARG A 366 25.72 -4.96 -10.84
C ARG A 366 26.84 -4.10 -10.19
N GLN A 367 27.37 -3.06 -10.83
CA GLN A 367 28.48 -2.26 -10.31
C GLN A 367 28.06 -1.04 -9.48
N GLN A 368 26.79 -0.62 -9.50
CA GLN A 368 26.34 0.59 -8.76
C GLN A 368 25.71 0.31 -7.37
N THR A 369 25.49 -0.95 -6.98
CA THR A 369 24.72 -1.27 -5.76
C THR A 369 25.54 -1.76 -4.57
N ALA A 370 26.88 -1.78 -4.65
CA ALA A 370 27.75 -2.28 -3.56
C ALA A 370 27.68 -1.47 -2.24
N LYS A 371 26.93 -0.36 -2.18
CA LYS A 371 26.70 0.44 -0.96
C LYS A 371 25.25 0.50 -0.48
N ALA A 372 24.31 -0.17 -1.12
CA ALA A 372 22.92 -0.18 -0.67
C ALA A 372 22.66 -1.42 0.21
N ARG A 373 22.35 -1.19 1.49
CA ARG A 373 21.82 -2.21 2.40
C ARG A 373 20.58 -2.89 1.77
N PRO A 374 20.27 -4.15 2.11
CA PRO A 374 19.11 -4.83 1.54
C PRO A 374 17.84 -4.10 1.99
N PHE A 375 17.28 -3.29 1.09
CA PHE A 375 15.97 -2.70 1.27
C PHE A 375 14.97 -3.83 1.03
N VAL A 376 14.46 -4.42 2.10
CA VAL A 376 13.26 -5.26 2.05
C VAL A 376 12.11 -4.32 1.70
N ILE A 377 11.94 -4.04 0.42
CA ILE A 377 10.74 -3.40 -0.10
C ILE A 377 9.65 -4.43 0.14
N SER A 378 8.73 -4.15 1.07
CA SER A 378 7.55 -5.00 1.25
C SER A 378 6.86 -5.14 -0.11
N THR A 379 6.35 -6.32 -0.41
CA THR A 379 5.62 -6.59 -1.67
C THR A 379 4.53 -5.54 -1.91
N GLN A 380 3.94 -5.00 -0.83
CA GLN A 380 3.00 -3.87 -0.87
C GLN A 380 3.61 -2.56 -1.37
N ALA A 381 4.83 -2.22 -0.99
CA ALA A 381 5.51 -1.02 -1.47
C ALA A 381 5.92 -1.14 -2.94
N ALA A 382 6.32 -2.33 -3.40
CA ALA A 382 6.58 -2.60 -4.82
C ALA A 382 5.28 -2.55 -5.65
N TYR A 383 4.20 -3.14 -5.15
CA TYR A 383 2.87 -3.10 -5.75
C TYR A 383 2.32 -1.67 -5.84
N ASN A 384 2.42 -0.90 -4.76
CA ASN A 384 1.96 0.49 -4.74
C ASN A 384 2.80 1.38 -5.67
N ASN A 385 4.11 1.14 -5.78
CA ASN A 385 4.95 1.85 -6.76
C ASN A 385 4.55 1.49 -8.19
N ALA A 386 4.37 0.21 -8.50
CA ALA A 386 3.95 -0.23 -9.84
C ALA A 386 2.56 0.33 -10.22
N ARG A 387 1.60 0.31 -9.29
CA ARG A 387 0.26 0.88 -9.48
C ARG A 387 0.27 2.39 -9.70
N ASN A 388 1.15 3.11 -9.00
CA ASN A 388 1.28 4.56 -9.14
C ASN A 388 2.07 4.96 -10.39
N SER A 389 3.04 4.14 -10.81
CA SER A 389 3.82 4.35 -12.02
C SER A 389 3.07 3.99 -13.30
N TYR A 390 2.13 3.04 -13.23
CA TYR A 390 1.41 2.51 -14.38
C TYR A 390 -0.12 2.40 -14.16
N PRO A 391 -0.82 3.53 -13.92
CA PRO A 391 -2.25 3.52 -13.60
C PRO A 391 -3.15 3.03 -14.74
N GLU A 392 -2.70 3.15 -16.00
CA GLU A 392 -3.46 2.71 -17.19
C GLU A 392 -3.34 1.19 -17.45
N LEU A 393 -2.42 0.49 -16.77
CA LEU A 393 -2.34 -0.97 -16.79
C LEU A 393 -3.17 -1.64 -15.69
N PHE A 394 -3.61 -0.86 -14.69
CA PHE A 394 -4.40 -1.33 -13.53
C PHE A 394 -5.88 -0.92 -13.58
N ARG A 395 -6.26 -0.05 -14.52
CA ARG A 395 -7.65 0.20 -14.91
C ARG A 395 -8.05 -0.81 -15.97
#